data_AF-A0A7C6YT18-F1
#
_entry.id   AF-A0A7C6YT18-F1
#
_cell.length_a   1.000
_cell.length_b   1.000
_cell.length_c   1.000
_cell.angle_alpha   90.00
_cell.angle_beta   90.00
_cell.angle_gamma   90.00
#
_symmetry.space_group_name_H-M   'P 1'
#
loop_
_entity.id
_entity.type
_entity.pdbx_description
1 polymer ?
#
loop_
_entity_poly.entity_id
_entity_poly.type
_entity_poly.pdbx_seq_one_letter_code
_entity_poly.pdbx_strand_id
1 'polypeptide(L)'
;GDKKSSGYSVNITETCGEDNPIQLIVDYMVEKNTISDQDFLKKAIPNIDEETTVYLDGGYSSVELWQEAKSNNVDLMFTDMIGSKPDPDKLPLSSFDVVTKEKEETILSCPAGHKPLYCYFNKGSYSARFDIHICESCPMKSQCPTNLKKRYGVLKFSKKSYITSLVRATCFDNETLENSLSKRAGVEGCISGLKRGQELAKLPVRGKLKVYYYTELKMIAANVKRVFRGIKIMLEKGKLIHQGRSVPIYGT
;
A
#
# COMPACT_ATOMS: atom_id res chain seq x y z
N GLY A 1 17.32 10.52 -21.96
CA GLY A 1 16.68 11.83 -22.10
C GLY A 1 16.91 12.60 -20.81
N ASP A 2 18.08 13.21 -20.68
CA ASP A 2 18.56 13.78 -19.40
C ASP A 2 18.24 15.26 -19.31
N LYS A 3 17.00 15.59 -18.94
CA LYS A 3 16.73 16.88 -18.31
C LYS A 3 16.91 16.68 -16.81
N LYS A 4 18.10 16.99 -16.29
CA LYS A 4 18.33 17.20 -14.86
C LYS A 4 17.46 18.37 -14.40
N SER A 5 16.23 18.08 -14.00
CA SER A 5 15.38 19.06 -13.32
C SER A 5 15.92 19.23 -11.90
N SER A 6 16.36 20.44 -11.57
CA SER A 6 16.69 20.80 -10.19
C SER A 6 15.40 21.27 -9.51
N GLY A 7 15.04 20.60 -8.41
CA GLY A 7 13.80 20.87 -7.72
C GLY A 7 13.63 20.03 -6.47
N TYR A 8 12.54 20.28 -5.77
CA TYR A 8 12.12 19.50 -4.61
C TYR A 8 10.81 18.79 -4.91
N SER A 9 10.67 17.59 -4.36
CA SER A 9 9.44 16.82 -4.35
C SER A 9 8.88 16.83 -2.94
N VAL A 10 7.56 16.97 -2.85
CA VAL A 10 6.83 16.95 -1.58
C VAL A 10 5.90 15.75 -1.60
N ASN A 11 6.12 14.85 -0.67
CA ASN A 11 5.19 13.77 -0.35
C ASN A 11 4.27 14.24 0.77
N ILE A 12 3.01 13.79 0.76
CA ILE A 12 2.02 14.12 1.79
C ILE A 12 1.25 12.85 2.14
N THR A 13 0.91 12.74 3.41
CA THR A 13 0.02 11.69 3.92
C THR A 13 -1.20 12.36 4.51
N GLU A 14 -2.39 11.92 4.12
CA GLU A 14 -3.64 12.39 4.72
C GLU A 14 -4.49 11.23 5.20
N THR A 15 -5.29 11.48 6.23
CA THR A 15 -6.31 10.53 6.66
C THR A 15 -7.37 10.38 5.56
N CYS A 16 -7.96 9.19 5.44
CA CYS A 16 -9.01 8.93 4.45
C CYS A 16 -10.11 7.95 4.93
N GLY A 17 -10.25 7.76 6.25
CA GLY A 17 -11.27 6.90 6.86
C GLY A 17 -12.69 7.45 6.64
N GLU A 18 -13.65 6.60 6.29
CA GLU A 18 -15.01 7.03 5.89
C GLU A 18 -15.81 7.65 7.03
N ASP A 19 -15.55 7.14 8.22
CA ASP A 19 -16.02 7.56 9.52
C ASP A 19 -15.31 8.81 10.06
N ASN A 20 -14.23 9.25 9.42
CA ASN A 20 -13.60 10.54 9.72
C ASN A 20 -14.25 11.69 8.91
N PRO A 21 -15.07 12.57 9.55
CA PRO A 21 -15.72 13.67 8.86
C PRO A 21 -14.74 14.78 8.43
N ILE A 22 -13.53 14.82 8.99
CA ILE A 22 -12.52 15.85 8.74
C ILE A 22 -11.18 15.20 8.41
N GLN A 23 -10.91 15.04 7.12
CA GLN A 23 -9.64 14.47 6.67
C GLN A 23 -8.48 15.46 6.81
N LEU A 24 -7.41 15.09 7.49
CA LEU A 24 -6.28 15.96 7.77
C LEU A 24 -5.01 15.43 7.14
N ILE A 25 -4.13 16.34 6.73
CA ILE A 25 -2.75 16.02 6.38
C ILE A 25 -2.02 15.76 7.69
N VAL A 26 -1.47 14.55 7.84
CA VAL A 26 -0.84 14.08 9.09
C VAL A 26 0.68 13.98 8.97
N ASP A 27 1.20 13.88 7.75
CA ASP A 27 2.63 13.87 7.50
C ASP A 27 2.96 14.54 6.15
N TYR A 28 4.19 15.05 6.03
CA TYR A 28 4.74 15.54 4.78
C TYR A 28 6.26 15.40 4.77
N MET A 29 6.82 15.15 3.58
CA MET A 29 8.27 15.02 3.40
C MET A 29 8.74 15.84 2.21
N VAL A 30 9.76 16.67 2.43
CA VAL A 30 10.40 17.46 1.37
C VAL A 30 11.77 16.88 1.04
N GLU A 31 11.95 16.42 -0.19
CA GLU A 31 13.22 15.90 -0.67
C GLU A 31 13.61 16.47 -2.03
N LYS A 32 14.84 16.19 -2.47
CA LYS A 32 15.25 16.49 -3.85
C LYS A 32 14.39 15.67 -4.82
N ASN A 33 14.13 16.21 -6.02
CA ASN A 33 13.40 15.52 -7.08
C ASN A 33 14.13 14.30 -7.69
N THR A 34 15.24 13.87 -7.09
CA THR A 34 15.97 12.66 -7.46
C THR A 34 15.60 11.46 -6.59
N ILE A 35 14.83 11.69 -5.51
CA ILE A 35 14.35 10.65 -4.60
C ILE A 35 13.11 10.01 -5.22
N SER A 36 13.09 8.68 -5.27
CA SER A 36 11.96 7.92 -5.84
C SER A 36 10.79 7.84 -4.86
N ASP A 37 9.60 7.49 -5.35
CA ASP A 37 8.41 7.27 -4.52
C ASP A 37 8.64 6.14 -3.50
N GLN A 38 9.33 5.07 -3.91
CA GLN A 38 9.75 3.99 -3.02
C GLN A 38 10.68 4.47 -1.90
N ASP A 39 11.62 5.38 -2.20
CA ASP A 39 12.50 5.95 -1.16
C ASP A 39 11.74 6.82 -0.15
N PHE A 40 10.69 7.54 -0.60
CA PHE A 40 9.81 8.28 0.30
C PHE A 40 9.07 7.32 1.23
N LEU A 41 8.45 6.27 0.69
CA LEU A 41 7.74 5.27 1.49
C LEU A 41 8.66 4.57 2.48
N LYS A 42 9.87 4.19 2.04
CA LYS A 42 10.88 3.58 2.92
C LYS A 42 11.21 4.45 4.13
N LYS A 43 11.28 5.77 3.95
CA LYS A 43 11.50 6.71 5.05
C LYS A 43 10.26 6.94 5.92
N ALA A 44 9.06 6.73 5.37
CA ALA A 44 7.80 6.95 6.06
C ALA A 44 7.37 5.75 6.92
N ILE A 45 7.60 4.51 6.46
CA ILE A 45 7.20 3.26 7.15
C ILE A 45 7.52 3.25 8.65
N PRO A 46 8.73 3.65 9.11
CA PRO A 46 9.05 3.63 10.54
C PRO A 46 8.23 4.60 11.41
N ASN A 47 7.57 5.59 10.81
CA ASN A 47 6.79 6.62 11.50
C ASN A 47 5.27 6.43 11.35
N ILE A 48 4.84 5.36 10.68
CA ILE A 48 3.42 5.02 10.56
C ILE A 48 3.03 4.22 11.80
N ASP A 49 1.94 4.61 12.44
CA ASP A 49 1.40 3.89 13.60
C ASP A 49 1.05 2.45 13.22
N GLU A 50 1.29 1.51 14.13
CA GLU A 50 0.88 0.11 13.96
C GLU A 50 -0.63 0.02 13.72
N GLU A 51 -1.09 -1.04 13.04
CA GLU A 51 -2.50 -1.27 12.69
C GLU A 51 -3.08 -0.23 11.70
N THR A 52 -2.23 0.51 11.00
CA THR A 52 -2.65 1.47 9.97
C THR A 52 -2.68 0.84 8.57
N THR A 53 -3.76 1.08 7.82
CA THR A 53 -3.81 0.84 6.37
C THR A 53 -3.45 2.10 5.60
N VAL A 54 -2.45 2.00 4.72
CA VAL A 54 -1.96 3.11 3.89
C VAL A 54 -2.26 2.82 2.42
N TYR A 55 -2.99 3.73 1.78
CA TYR A 55 -3.30 3.65 0.35
C TYR A 55 -2.29 4.47 -0.46
N LEU A 56 -1.70 3.84 -1.47
CA LEU A 56 -0.57 4.37 -2.21
C LEU A 56 -0.79 4.24 -3.72
N ASP A 57 -0.26 5.20 -4.48
CA ASP A 57 -0.27 5.13 -5.94
C ASP A 57 0.74 4.07 -6.46
N GLY A 58 0.60 3.68 -7.72
CA GLY A 58 1.38 2.60 -8.33
C GLY A 58 2.90 2.81 -8.28
N GLY A 59 3.37 4.06 -8.31
CA GLY A 59 4.79 4.41 -8.23
C GLY A 59 5.48 3.96 -6.94
N TYR A 60 4.71 3.78 -5.86
CA TYR A 60 5.22 3.33 -4.56
C TYR A 60 5.32 1.80 -4.45
N SER A 61 4.79 1.05 -5.41
CA SER A 61 4.72 -0.41 -5.32
C SER A 61 6.12 -1.04 -5.22
N SER A 62 6.37 -1.76 -4.11
CA SER A 62 7.60 -2.51 -3.87
C SER A 62 7.28 -3.72 -2.99
N VAL A 63 7.74 -4.90 -3.42
CA VAL A 63 7.56 -6.16 -2.68
C VAL A 63 8.34 -6.10 -1.37
N GLU A 64 9.54 -5.54 -1.41
CA GLU A 64 10.43 -5.40 -0.27
C GLU A 64 9.82 -4.49 0.79
N LEU A 65 9.30 -3.31 0.38
CA LEU A 65 8.66 -2.37 1.31
C LEU A 65 7.32 -2.88 1.84
N TRP A 66 6.58 -3.66 1.05
CA TRP A 66 5.35 -4.31 1.53
C TRP A 66 5.64 -5.32 2.65
N GLN A 67 6.72 -6.09 2.54
CA GLN A 67 7.13 -7.01 3.62
C GLN A 67 7.64 -6.26 4.86
N GLU A 68 8.39 -5.18 4.65
CA GLU A 68 8.90 -4.31 5.73
C GLU A 68 7.73 -3.70 6.51
N ALA A 69 6.76 -3.11 5.82
CA ALA A 69 5.55 -2.56 6.43
C ALA A 69 4.74 -3.63 7.18
N LYS A 70 4.57 -4.83 6.60
CA LYS A 70 3.85 -5.91 7.27
C LYS A 70 4.55 -6.37 8.56
N SER A 71 5.88 -6.27 8.61
CA SER A 71 6.66 -6.58 9.82
C SER A 71 6.45 -5.55 10.93
N ASN A 72 6.04 -4.33 10.57
CA ASN A 72 5.64 -3.26 11.49
C ASN A 72 4.11 -3.21 11.70
N ASN A 73 3.38 -4.26 11.32
CA ASN A 73 1.91 -4.32 11.41
C ASN A 73 1.19 -3.18 10.65
N VAL A 74 1.78 -2.72 9.54
CA VAL A 74 1.21 -1.72 8.63
C VAL A 74 0.79 -2.40 7.32
N ASP A 75 -0.43 -2.12 6.87
CA ASP A 75 -0.97 -2.66 5.63
C ASP A 75 -0.84 -1.65 4.49
N LEU A 76 -0.09 -2.03 3.44
CA LEU A 76 0.08 -1.19 2.25
C LEU A 76 -0.84 -1.67 1.12
N MET A 77 -1.74 -0.79 0.68
CA MET A 77 -2.65 -1.01 -0.44
C MET A 77 -2.22 -0.16 -1.63
N PHE A 78 -2.01 -0.78 -2.79
CA PHE A 78 -1.54 -0.10 -4.00
C PHE A 78 -2.64 0.00 -5.05
N THR A 79 -2.72 1.12 -5.77
CA THR A 79 -3.65 1.26 -6.90
C THR A 79 -3.16 0.63 -8.20
N ASP A 80 -1.85 0.39 -8.31
CA ASP A 80 -1.23 -0.32 -9.43
C ASP A 80 0.09 -0.95 -8.97
N MET A 81 0.66 -1.85 -9.77
CA MET A 81 1.93 -2.50 -9.46
C MET A 81 2.86 -2.51 -10.67
N ILE A 82 4.11 -2.13 -10.45
CA ILE A 82 5.15 -2.18 -11.47
C ILE A 82 5.47 -3.64 -11.83
N GLY A 83 5.57 -3.93 -13.12
CA GLY A 83 5.98 -5.24 -13.65
C GLY A 83 4.90 -5.91 -14.51
N SER A 84 5.22 -7.10 -15.05
CA SER A 84 4.29 -7.84 -15.90
C SER A 84 3.08 -8.33 -15.10
N LYS A 85 1.89 -8.12 -15.67
CA LYS A 85 0.64 -8.71 -15.14
C LYS A 85 0.73 -10.24 -15.19
N PRO A 86 0.20 -10.95 -14.18
CA PRO A 86 0.14 -12.40 -14.23
C PRO A 86 -0.79 -12.87 -15.37
N ASP A 87 -0.58 -14.10 -15.82
CA ASP A 87 -1.48 -14.77 -16.75
C ASP A 87 -2.81 -15.06 -16.04
N PRO A 88 -3.95 -14.52 -16.50
CA PRO A 88 -5.26 -14.73 -15.86
C PRO A 88 -5.72 -16.19 -15.92
N ASP A 89 -5.20 -16.99 -16.87
CA ASP A 89 -5.58 -18.39 -17.03
C ASP A 89 -4.73 -19.33 -16.15
N LYS A 90 -3.78 -18.79 -15.38
CA LYS A 90 -2.90 -19.56 -14.49
C LYS A 90 -3.24 -19.30 -13.03
N LEU A 91 -3.10 -20.36 -12.23
CA LEU A 91 -3.26 -20.23 -10.78
C LEU A 91 -2.18 -19.32 -10.20
N PRO A 92 -2.56 -18.35 -9.35
CA PRO A 92 -1.60 -17.48 -8.71
C PRO A 92 -0.74 -18.27 -7.73
N LEU A 93 0.52 -17.89 -7.56
CA LEU A 93 1.43 -18.58 -6.64
C LEU A 93 0.96 -18.45 -5.18
N SER A 94 0.25 -17.37 -4.85
CA SER A 94 -0.38 -17.14 -3.55
C SER A 94 -1.49 -18.13 -3.20
N SER A 95 -1.97 -18.93 -4.17
CA SER A 95 -2.92 -20.02 -3.89
C SER A 95 -2.25 -21.26 -3.27
N PHE A 96 -0.92 -21.34 -3.30
CA PHE A 96 -0.17 -22.40 -2.61
C PHE A 96 0.08 -21.97 -1.17
N ASP A 97 -0.24 -22.84 -0.22
CA ASP A 97 -0.07 -22.56 1.19
C ASP A 97 1.41 -22.71 1.58
N VAL A 98 2.06 -21.59 1.90
CA VAL A 98 3.45 -21.54 2.36
C VAL A 98 3.48 -21.19 3.84
N VAL A 99 4.10 -22.06 4.63
CA VAL A 99 4.25 -21.90 6.08
C VAL A 99 5.71 -21.82 6.47
N THR A 100 6.00 -21.04 7.50
CA THR A 100 7.32 -21.00 8.13
C THR A 100 7.29 -21.86 9.38
N LYS A 101 8.05 -22.96 9.38
CA LYS A 101 8.22 -23.87 10.54
C LYS A 101 9.69 -23.88 10.93
N GLU A 102 10.00 -23.65 12.21
CA GLU A 102 11.38 -23.70 12.72
C GLU A 102 12.39 -22.83 11.95
N LYS A 103 11.93 -21.69 11.41
CA LYS A 103 12.68 -20.76 10.52
C LYS A 103 12.94 -21.30 9.10
N GLU A 104 12.37 -22.44 8.73
CA GLU A 104 12.35 -22.96 7.37
C GLU A 104 10.99 -22.73 6.72
N GLU A 105 11.01 -22.20 5.49
CA GLU A 105 9.78 -21.99 4.73
C GLU A 105 9.49 -23.19 3.83
N THR A 106 8.25 -23.68 3.86
CA THR A 106 7.85 -24.86 3.10
C THR A 106 6.43 -24.74 2.57
N ILE A 107 6.19 -25.37 1.43
CA ILE A 107 4.84 -25.46 0.85
C ILE A 107 4.10 -26.58 1.57
N LEU A 108 3.04 -26.22 2.30
CA LEU A 108 2.21 -27.17 3.03
C LEU A 108 1.25 -27.91 2.11
N SER A 109 0.59 -27.19 1.20
CA SER A 109 -0.39 -27.77 0.28
C SER A 109 -0.54 -26.96 -1.01
N CYS A 110 -1.02 -27.63 -2.06
CA CYS A 110 -1.48 -26.97 -3.29
C CYS A 110 -2.94 -26.52 -3.17
N PRO A 111 -3.46 -25.73 -4.13
CA PRO A 111 -4.86 -25.26 -4.12
C PRO A 111 -5.92 -26.37 -4.09
N ALA A 112 -5.57 -27.57 -4.55
CA ALA A 112 -6.43 -28.76 -4.50
C ALA A 112 -6.30 -29.55 -3.18
N GLY A 113 -5.58 -29.02 -2.19
CA GLY A 113 -5.42 -29.63 -0.85
C GLY A 113 -4.36 -30.72 -0.75
N HIS A 114 -3.61 -31.01 -1.82
CA HIS A 114 -2.59 -32.06 -1.80
C HIS A 114 -1.26 -31.56 -1.25
N LYS A 115 -0.65 -32.37 -0.37
CA LYS A 115 0.68 -32.12 0.20
C LYS A 115 1.78 -32.56 -0.78
N PRO A 116 2.89 -31.81 -0.91
CA PRO A 116 4.03 -32.28 -1.69
C PRO A 116 4.71 -33.49 -1.04
N LEU A 117 5.25 -34.39 -1.87
CA LEU A 117 6.08 -35.52 -1.46
C LEU A 117 7.42 -35.05 -0.87
N TYR A 118 7.96 -33.97 -1.43
CA TYR A 118 9.19 -33.33 -0.98
C TYR A 118 9.10 -31.84 -1.23
N CYS A 119 9.53 -31.03 -0.28
CA CYS A 119 9.62 -29.58 -0.43
C CYS A 119 10.87 -29.09 0.28
N TYR A 120 11.57 -28.15 -0.34
CA TYR A 120 12.71 -27.48 0.27
C TYR A 120 12.81 -26.05 -0.25
N PHE A 121 13.37 -25.18 0.59
CA PHE A 121 13.71 -23.82 0.26
C PHE A 121 15.22 -23.70 0.09
N ASN A 122 15.68 -23.19 -1.06
CA ASN A 122 17.10 -23.01 -1.32
C ASN A 122 17.34 -21.76 -2.17
N LYS A 123 18.35 -20.95 -1.80
CA LYS A 123 18.76 -19.72 -2.50
C LYS A 123 17.58 -18.81 -2.85
N GLY A 124 16.66 -18.61 -1.91
CA GLY A 124 15.51 -17.70 -2.12
C GLY A 124 14.38 -18.27 -2.99
N SER A 125 14.35 -19.59 -3.24
CA SER A 125 13.32 -20.23 -4.05
C SER A 125 12.77 -21.50 -3.41
N TYR A 126 11.47 -21.73 -3.60
CA TYR A 126 10.79 -22.97 -3.24
C TYR A 126 10.91 -23.98 -4.38
N SER A 127 11.07 -25.24 -4.01
CA SER A 127 11.05 -26.37 -4.93
C SER A 127 10.29 -27.52 -4.29
N ALA A 128 9.16 -27.90 -4.89
CA ALA A 128 8.31 -28.95 -4.41
C ALA A 128 8.06 -30.01 -5.48
N ARG A 129 7.98 -31.27 -5.03
CA ARG A 129 7.62 -32.43 -5.85
C ARG A 129 6.26 -32.94 -5.42
N PHE A 130 5.35 -33.10 -6.37
CA PHE A 130 4.03 -33.66 -6.16
C PHE A 130 3.91 -35.02 -6.84
N ASP A 131 3.03 -35.86 -6.30
CA ASP A 131 2.69 -37.14 -6.91
C ASP A 131 2.13 -36.91 -8.32
N ILE A 132 2.66 -37.65 -9.29
CA ILE A 132 2.27 -37.47 -10.68
C ILE A 132 0.84 -37.90 -10.96
N HIS A 133 0.35 -38.96 -10.33
CA HIS A 133 -1.00 -39.47 -10.56
C HIS A 133 -2.04 -38.47 -10.05
N ILE A 134 -1.75 -37.81 -8.92
CA ILE A 134 -2.56 -36.70 -8.40
C ILE A 134 -2.53 -35.52 -9.39
N CYS A 135 -1.35 -35.11 -9.86
CA CYS A 135 -1.26 -33.96 -10.77
C CYS A 135 -1.86 -34.24 -12.15
N GLU A 136 -1.79 -35.47 -12.67
CA GLU A 136 -2.34 -35.84 -13.97
C GLU A 136 -3.85 -35.92 -13.97
N SER A 137 -4.45 -36.37 -12.87
CA SER A 137 -5.91 -36.45 -12.66
C SER A 137 -6.52 -35.14 -12.15
N CYS A 138 -5.70 -34.14 -11.81
CA CYS A 138 -6.17 -32.88 -11.25
C CYS A 138 -7.00 -32.07 -12.27
N PRO A 139 -8.24 -31.65 -11.93
CA PRO A 139 -9.08 -30.83 -12.80
C PRO A 139 -8.42 -29.48 -13.17
N MET A 140 -7.59 -28.95 -12.28
CA MET A 140 -6.93 -27.64 -12.43
C MET A 140 -5.59 -27.73 -13.20
N LYS A 141 -5.26 -28.89 -13.79
CA LYS A 141 -3.98 -29.18 -14.43
C LYS A 141 -3.57 -28.15 -15.50
N SER A 142 -4.51 -27.64 -16.30
CA SER A 142 -4.23 -26.64 -17.35
C SER A 142 -3.78 -25.29 -16.77
N GLN A 143 -4.30 -24.93 -15.59
CA GLN A 143 -4.03 -23.67 -14.91
C GLN A 143 -2.86 -23.79 -13.91
N CYS A 144 -2.51 -25.00 -13.50
CA CYS A 144 -1.50 -25.26 -12.48
C CYS A 144 -0.08 -24.92 -12.97
N PRO A 145 0.73 -24.17 -12.18
CA PRO A 145 2.13 -23.86 -12.53
C PRO A 145 3.08 -25.05 -12.38
N THR A 146 2.62 -26.20 -11.86
CA THR A 146 3.44 -27.41 -11.71
C THR A 146 3.79 -28.01 -13.08
N ASN A 147 5.08 -28.18 -13.35
CA ASN A 147 5.59 -28.81 -14.56
C ASN A 147 5.63 -30.33 -14.39
N LEU A 148 4.84 -31.06 -15.17
CA LEU A 148 4.79 -32.53 -15.11
C LEU A 148 6.03 -33.15 -15.76
N LYS A 149 6.79 -33.93 -14.99
CA LYS A 149 7.90 -34.78 -15.48
C LYS A 149 7.42 -36.22 -15.61
N LYS A 150 8.29 -37.15 -16.02
CA LYS A 150 7.91 -38.58 -16.15
C LYS A 150 7.53 -39.27 -14.84
N ARG A 151 8.01 -38.77 -13.68
CA ARG A 151 7.87 -39.45 -12.38
C ARG A 151 7.18 -38.64 -11.29
N TYR A 152 7.10 -37.32 -11.44
CA TYR A 152 6.55 -36.40 -10.45
C TYR A 152 6.22 -35.05 -11.10
N GLY A 153 5.31 -34.29 -10.50
CA GLY A 153 5.10 -32.88 -10.82
C GLY A 153 6.14 -32.02 -10.09
N VAL A 154 6.74 -31.04 -10.77
CA VAL A 154 7.70 -30.10 -10.18
C VAL A 154 7.12 -28.70 -10.13
N LEU A 155 7.04 -28.15 -8.92
CA LEU A 155 6.70 -26.74 -8.71
C LEU A 155 7.94 -26.00 -8.23
N LYS A 156 8.31 -24.91 -8.91
CA LYS A 156 9.45 -24.08 -8.53
C LYS A 156 9.14 -22.62 -8.77
N PHE A 157 9.30 -21.80 -7.73
CA PHE A 157 9.14 -20.35 -7.82
C PHE A 157 9.99 -19.65 -6.76
N SER A 158 10.32 -18.37 -6.98
CA SER A 158 11.11 -17.59 -6.02
C SER A 158 10.22 -17.06 -4.89
N LYS A 159 10.82 -16.81 -3.72
CA LYS A 159 10.15 -16.11 -2.62
C LYS A 159 9.59 -14.78 -3.09
N LYS A 160 10.38 -14.01 -3.84
CA LYS A 160 9.94 -12.73 -4.41
C LYS A 160 8.67 -12.89 -5.26
N SER A 161 8.59 -13.88 -6.16
CA SER A 161 7.39 -14.12 -6.97
C SER A 161 6.17 -14.55 -6.16
N TYR A 162 6.38 -15.30 -5.07
CA TYR A 162 5.31 -15.68 -4.16
C TYR A 162 4.74 -14.46 -3.44
N ILE A 163 5.61 -13.63 -2.86
CA ILE A 163 5.17 -12.40 -2.18
C ILE A 163 4.53 -11.43 -3.18
N THR A 164 5.06 -11.26 -4.39
CA THR A 164 4.38 -10.51 -5.45
C THR A 164 2.97 -11.02 -5.71
N SER A 165 2.78 -12.34 -5.73
CA SER A 165 1.46 -12.94 -5.88
C SER A 165 0.55 -12.66 -4.68
N LEU A 166 1.10 -12.62 -3.46
CA LEU A 166 0.34 -12.24 -2.26
C LEU A 166 -0.08 -10.77 -2.31
N VAL A 167 0.85 -9.85 -2.59
CA VAL A 167 0.54 -8.42 -2.79
C VAL A 167 -0.58 -8.27 -3.81
N ARG A 168 -0.55 -9.05 -4.90
CA ARG A 168 -1.60 -8.98 -5.90
C ARG A 168 -2.95 -9.48 -5.43
N ALA A 169 -2.96 -10.59 -4.70
CA ALA A 169 -4.18 -11.13 -4.12
C ALA A 169 -4.78 -10.19 -3.07
N THR A 170 -3.96 -9.43 -2.35
CA THR A 170 -4.40 -8.49 -1.32
C THR A 170 -4.84 -7.15 -1.89
N CYS A 171 -4.11 -6.58 -2.85
CA CYS A 171 -4.36 -5.20 -3.31
C CYS A 171 -5.25 -5.10 -4.55
N PHE A 172 -5.35 -6.16 -5.36
CA PHE A 172 -6.01 -6.12 -6.68
C PHE A 172 -7.18 -7.10 -6.81
N ASP A 173 -7.78 -7.53 -5.70
CA ASP A 173 -9.18 -7.96 -5.79
C ASP A 173 -10.05 -6.73 -6.14
N ASN A 174 -11.21 -6.97 -6.76
CA ASN A 174 -12.01 -5.89 -7.32
C ASN A 174 -12.45 -4.86 -6.26
N GLU A 175 -12.86 -5.31 -5.08
CA GLU A 175 -13.38 -4.45 -4.02
C GLU A 175 -12.25 -3.59 -3.42
N THR A 176 -11.13 -4.20 -3.07
CA THR A 176 -9.96 -3.49 -2.52
C THR A 176 -9.38 -2.50 -3.54
N LEU A 177 -9.35 -2.88 -4.82
CA LEU A 177 -8.86 -2.00 -5.87
C LEU A 177 -9.78 -0.80 -6.08
N GLU A 178 -11.10 -1.02 -6.15
CA GLU A 178 -12.07 0.08 -6.26
C GLU A 178 -11.97 1.05 -5.08
N ASN A 179 -11.85 0.52 -3.86
CA ASN A 179 -11.66 1.33 -2.67
C ASN A 179 -10.35 2.13 -2.76
N SER A 180 -9.23 1.49 -3.12
CA SER A 180 -7.93 2.15 -3.27
C SER A 180 -7.95 3.27 -4.32
N LEU A 181 -8.61 3.04 -5.46
CA LEU A 181 -8.79 4.04 -6.52
C LEU A 181 -9.67 5.22 -6.05
N SER A 182 -10.71 4.94 -5.27
CA SER A 182 -11.54 5.97 -4.63
C SER A 182 -10.72 6.84 -3.68
N LYS A 183 -9.87 6.24 -2.83
CA LYS A 183 -8.97 6.98 -1.94
C LYS A 183 -7.95 7.81 -2.72
N ARG A 184 -7.43 7.31 -3.84
CA ARG A 184 -6.51 8.07 -4.72
C ARG A 184 -7.15 9.34 -5.26
N ALA A 185 -8.42 9.31 -5.66
CA ALA A 185 -9.13 10.51 -6.11
C ALA A 185 -9.20 11.59 -5.02
N GLY A 186 -9.32 11.19 -3.74
CA GLY A 186 -9.22 12.09 -2.59
C GLY A 186 -7.86 12.79 -2.50
N VAL A 187 -6.78 12.02 -2.55
CA VAL A 187 -5.39 12.52 -2.49
C VAL A 187 -5.07 13.43 -3.68
N GLU A 188 -5.52 13.10 -4.89
CA GLU A 188 -5.36 13.98 -6.05
C GLU A 188 -6.06 15.34 -5.84
N GLY A 189 -7.26 15.32 -5.24
CA GLY A 189 -7.98 16.50 -4.80
C GLY A 189 -7.20 17.32 -3.77
N CYS A 190 -6.60 16.66 -2.79
CA CYS A 190 -5.71 17.26 -1.79
C CYS A 190 -4.51 17.96 -2.44
N ILE A 191 -3.75 17.25 -3.27
CA ILE A 191 -2.57 17.78 -3.98
C ILE A 191 -2.96 18.98 -4.84
N SER A 192 -4.08 18.90 -5.56
CA SER A 192 -4.64 20.00 -6.33
C SER A 192 -4.94 21.22 -5.45
N GLY A 193 -5.61 21.01 -4.31
CA GLY A 193 -5.94 22.05 -3.35
C GLY A 193 -4.71 22.74 -2.77
N LEU A 194 -3.65 21.98 -2.52
CA LEU A 194 -2.37 22.52 -2.05
C LEU A 194 -1.65 23.31 -3.16
N LYS A 195 -1.52 22.72 -4.36
CA LYS A 195 -0.83 23.35 -5.50
C LYS A 195 -1.48 24.67 -5.92
N ARG A 196 -2.81 24.68 -6.05
CA ARG A 196 -3.57 25.83 -6.55
C ARG A 196 -4.11 26.72 -5.44
N GLY A 197 -4.79 26.14 -4.45
CA GLY A 197 -5.47 26.88 -3.39
C GLY A 197 -4.56 27.35 -2.25
N GLN A 198 -3.36 26.78 -2.11
CA GLN A 198 -2.33 27.21 -1.14
C GLN A 198 -1.04 27.66 -1.84
N GLU A 199 -1.02 27.72 -3.17
CA GLU A 199 0.13 28.13 -3.99
C GLU A 199 1.40 27.31 -3.76
N LEU A 200 1.27 26.04 -3.36
CA LEU A 200 2.44 25.17 -3.15
C LEU A 200 3.28 24.99 -4.43
N ALA A 201 2.69 25.17 -5.61
CA ALA A 201 3.40 25.12 -6.89
C ALA A 201 4.29 26.35 -7.18
N LYS A 202 4.17 27.43 -6.40
CA LYS A 202 4.83 28.72 -6.65
C LYS A 202 5.49 29.28 -5.39
N LEU A 203 6.33 28.48 -4.73
CA LEU A 203 7.03 28.93 -3.53
C LEU A 203 8.05 30.04 -3.86
N PRO A 204 8.01 31.19 -3.16
CA PRO A 204 8.93 32.32 -3.42
C PRO A 204 10.29 32.15 -2.73
N VAL A 205 10.70 30.91 -2.45
CA VAL A 205 11.92 30.60 -1.69
C VAL A 205 12.79 29.57 -2.40
N ARG A 206 14.08 29.60 -2.07
CA ARG A 206 15.08 28.64 -2.56
C ARG A 206 15.81 28.00 -1.38
N GLY A 207 16.25 26.76 -1.57
CA GLY A 207 16.95 25.96 -0.55
C GLY A 207 16.01 25.05 0.24
N LYS A 208 16.46 23.81 0.50
CA LYS A 208 15.64 22.72 1.07
C LYS A 208 14.94 23.15 2.36
N LEU A 209 15.67 23.78 3.27
CA LEU A 209 15.15 24.19 4.57
C LEU A 209 14.03 25.24 4.46
N LYS A 210 14.18 26.24 3.57
CA LYS A 210 13.13 27.25 3.35
C LYS A 210 11.90 26.64 2.68
N VAL A 211 12.11 25.75 1.71
CA VAL A 211 11.02 25.02 1.05
C VAL A 211 10.27 24.14 2.06
N TYR A 212 10.98 23.49 2.97
CA TYR A 212 10.40 22.71 4.06
C TYR A 212 9.48 23.57 4.94
N TYR A 213 9.99 24.67 5.52
CA TYR A 213 9.17 25.54 6.38
C TYR A 213 7.96 26.14 5.65
N TYR A 214 8.13 26.55 4.39
CA TYR A 214 7.00 27.04 3.60
C TYR A 214 5.96 25.94 3.36
N THR A 215 6.40 24.73 3.03
CA THR A 215 5.52 23.57 2.84
C THR A 215 4.73 23.29 4.11
N GLU A 216 5.39 23.25 5.26
CA GLU A 216 4.78 23.06 6.58
C GLU A 216 3.67 24.07 6.86
N LEU A 217 3.97 25.37 6.70
CA LEU A 217 2.98 26.43 6.90
C LEU A 217 1.77 26.28 5.96
N LYS A 218 1.98 25.83 4.71
CA LYS A 218 0.89 25.55 3.77
C LYS A 218 0.07 24.32 4.19
N MET A 219 0.69 23.27 4.74
CA MET A 219 -0.04 22.10 5.25
C MET A 219 -0.91 22.48 6.45
N ILE A 220 -0.35 23.25 7.40
CA ILE A 220 -1.10 23.77 8.56
C ILE A 220 -2.28 24.62 8.08
N ALA A 221 -2.05 25.55 7.16
CA ALA A 221 -3.13 26.38 6.60
C ALA A 221 -4.20 25.56 5.86
N ALA A 222 -3.83 24.46 5.20
CA ALA A 222 -4.78 23.54 4.59
C ALA A 222 -5.62 22.82 5.64
N ASN A 223 -5.00 22.26 6.68
CA ASN A 223 -5.69 21.60 7.78
C ASN A 223 -6.67 22.54 8.50
N VAL A 224 -6.25 23.77 8.81
CA VAL A 224 -7.14 24.78 9.43
C VAL A 224 -8.38 25.02 8.57
N LYS A 225 -8.23 25.21 7.25
CA LYS A 225 -9.37 25.35 6.33
C LYS A 225 -10.29 24.13 6.34
N ARG A 226 -9.71 22.91 6.35
CA ARG A 226 -10.48 21.65 6.37
C ARG A 226 -11.27 21.50 7.67
N VAL A 227 -10.69 21.84 8.82
CA VAL A 227 -11.37 21.81 10.12
C VAL A 227 -12.57 22.76 10.11
N PHE A 228 -12.39 24.03 9.74
CA PHE A 228 -13.50 24.99 9.72
C PHE A 228 -14.61 24.57 8.74
N ARG A 229 -14.24 24.06 7.56
CA ARG A 229 -15.22 23.52 6.60
C ARG A 229 -15.96 22.31 7.17
N GLY A 230 -15.24 21.39 7.81
CA GLY A 230 -15.79 20.19 8.42
C GLY A 230 -16.78 20.52 9.53
N ILE A 231 -16.40 21.40 10.47
CA ILE A 231 -17.26 21.88 11.54
C ILE A 231 -18.54 22.50 10.97
N LYS A 232 -18.43 23.37 9.96
CA LYS A 232 -19.60 23.99 9.31
C LYS A 232 -20.56 22.93 8.74
N ILE A 233 -20.06 21.95 7.99
CA ILE A 233 -20.88 20.87 7.42
C ILE A 233 -21.53 20.02 8.53
N MET A 234 -20.80 19.75 9.60
CA MET A 234 -21.34 18.98 10.73
C MET A 234 -22.43 19.75 11.50
N LEU A 235 -22.31 21.08 11.63
CA LEU A 235 -23.35 21.95 12.19
C LEU A 235 -24.60 21.94 11.31
N GLU A 236 -24.45 22.12 10.00
CA GLU A 236 -25.55 22.10 9.02
C GLU A 236 -26.28 20.76 8.98
N LYS A 237 -25.56 19.64 9.19
CA LYS A 237 -26.13 18.28 9.26
C LYS A 237 -26.64 17.88 10.65
N GLY A 238 -26.62 18.78 11.64
CA GLY A 238 -27.06 18.50 13.02
C GLY A 238 -26.20 17.49 13.79
N LYS A 239 -25.01 17.12 13.29
CA LYS A 239 -24.16 16.07 13.88
C LYS A 239 -23.35 16.52 15.10
N LEU A 240 -23.24 17.83 15.35
CA LEU A 240 -22.48 18.40 16.48
C LEU A 240 -23.30 18.59 17.77
N ILE A 241 -24.60 18.28 17.77
CA ILE A 241 -25.53 18.66 18.85
C ILE A 241 -25.40 17.80 20.13
N HIS A 242 -24.55 16.77 20.17
CA HIS A 242 -24.49 15.85 21.33
C HIS A 242 -23.22 15.84 22.19
N GLN A 243 -22.36 16.87 22.12
CA GLN A 243 -21.28 17.03 23.13
C GLN A 243 -21.16 18.46 23.68
N GLY A 244 -22.28 19.16 23.83
CA GLY A 244 -22.33 20.36 24.65
C GLY A 244 -22.36 20.00 26.14
N ARG A 245 -21.20 19.82 26.78
CA ARG A 245 -21.13 20.09 28.23
C ARG A 245 -21.40 21.58 28.41
N SER A 246 -22.45 21.90 29.15
CA SER A 246 -22.78 23.24 29.58
C SER A 246 -21.54 23.92 30.17
N VAL A 247 -21.12 25.03 29.57
CA VAL A 247 -20.15 25.93 30.18
C VAL A 247 -20.83 26.57 31.40
N PRO A 248 -20.26 26.51 32.61
CA PRO A 248 -20.83 27.22 33.75
C PRO A 248 -20.77 28.71 33.46
N ILE A 249 -21.93 29.35 33.39
CA ILE A 249 -22.05 30.79 33.44
C ILE A 249 -21.76 31.16 34.90
N TYR A 250 -20.54 31.61 35.20
CA TYR A 250 -20.28 32.29 36.46
C TYR A 250 -20.94 33.67 36.38
N GLY A 251 -22.07 33.80 37.09
CA GLY A 251 -22.71 35.09 37.32
C GLY A 251 -21.78 36.02 38.10
N THR A 252 -21.83 37.29 37.71
CA THR A 252 -21.15 38.46 38.31
C THR A 252 -21.33 38.58 39.81
#